data_AF-A0A954G519-F1
#
_entry.id   AF-A0A954G519-F1
#
_cell.length_a   1.000
_cell.length_b   1.000
_cell.length_c   1.000
_cell.angle_alpha   90.00
_cell.angle_beta   90.00
_cell.angle_gamma   90.00
#
_symmetry.space_group_name_H-M   'P 1'
#
loop_
_entity.id
_entity.type
_entity.pdbx_description
1 polymer ?
#
loop_
_entity_poly.entity_id
_entity_poly.type
_entity_poly.pdbx_seq_one_letter_code
_entity_poly.pdbx_strand_id
1 'polypeptide(L)'
;MSIFFWSFLIAKYVSVAFQNGNLILQGVFSKQDILLSNIDVIRWSLYSHGQIKVETTTEVGTINLFYFKKEEVLWMIHFFRNHFPENQQENWPLFCHQIALPLRNRHLNKPRTPRPDDFLHTRKRWDKLIIIFATVTALISILPAWYFQQIKYLLLPILPLCGWFVRYTIPEEGIPVSASENKNFNEAAYFFG
;
A
#
# COMPACT_ATOMS: atom_id res chain seq x y z
N MET A 1 17.43 -11.69 10.20
CA MET A 1 16.42 -12.78 10.28
C MET A 1 15.59 -12.75 9.00
N SER A 2 15.49 -13.86 8.28
CA SER A 2 14.86 -13.93 6.96
C SER A 2 13.35 -13.66 7.03
N ILE A 3 12.83 -12.82 6.13
CA ILE A 3 11.39 -12.51 5.95
C ILE A 3 10.57 -13.80 5.81
N PHE A 4 11.11 -14.83 5.16
CA PHE A 4 10.44 -16.11 4.95
C PHE A 4 10.20 -16.88 6.25
N PHE A 5 11.15 -16.85 7.19
CA PHE A 5 10.99 -17.51 8.49
C PHE A 5 9.88 -16.84 9.30
N TRP A 6 9.82 -15.50 9.25
CA TRP A 6 8.78 -14.74 9.93
C TRP A 6 7.39 -15.00 9.35
N SER A 7 7.26 -14.99 8.02
CA SER A 7 5.99 -15.33 7.35
C SER A 7 5.51 -16.74 7.68
N PHE A 8 6.43 -17.71 7.77
CA PHE A 8 6.09 -19.08 8.16
C PHE A 8 5.59 -19.17 9.61
N LEU A 9 6.26 -18.50 10.55
CA LEU A 9 5.82 -18.46 11.95
C LEU A 9 4.43 -17.83 12.09
N ILE A 10 4.17 -16.73 11.39
CA ILE A 10 2.86 -16.09 11.38
C ILE A 10 1.80 -17.06 10.87
N ALA A 11 2.01 -17.67 9.70
CA ALA A 11 1.04 -18.58 9.08
C ALA A 11 0.73 -19.81 9.95
N LYS A 12 1.70 -20.27 10.75
CA LYS A 12 1.55 -21.46 11.60
C LYS A 12 0.90 -21.14 12.96
N TYR A 13 1.24 -20.02 13.57
CA TYR A 13 0.88 -19.74 14.96
C TYR A 13 -0.16 -18.65 15.12
N VAL A 14 -0.22 -17.66 14.24
CA VAL A 14 -1.16 -16.55 14.41
C VAL A 14 -2.57 -17.00 14.05
N SER A 15 -3.49 -16.91 15.01
CA SER A 15 -4.90 -17.19 14.78
C SER A 15 -5.78 -16.38 15.72
N VAL A 16 -7.00 -16.11 15.28
CA VAL A 16 -8.07 -15.52 16.07
C VAL A 16 -9.23 -16.49 16.04
N ALA A 17 -9.71 -16.89 17.21
CA ALA A 17 -10.85 -17.78 17.34
C ALA A 17 -11.89 -17.20 18.31
N PHE A 18 -13.15 -17.46 18.00
CA PHE A 18 -14.28 -17.09 18.84
C PHE A 18 -14.91 -18.39 19.36
N GLN A 19 -14.80 -18.65 20.66
CA GLN A 19 -15.29 -19.89 21.27
C GLN A 19 -15.98 -19.58 22.59
N ASN A 20 -17.22 -20.07 22.78
CA ASN A 20 -17.96 -19.97 24.05
C ASN A 20 -18.07 -18.54 24.63
N GLY A 21 -18.13 -17.51 23.78
CA GLY A 21 -18.17 -16.11 24.23
C GLY A 21 -16.79 -15.50 24.54
N ASN A 22 -15.72 -16.25 24.26
CA ASN A 22 -14.36 -15.78 24.39
C ASN A 22 -13.73 -15.47 23.03
N LEU A 23 -12.88 -14.45 23.03
CA LEU A 23 -11.94 -14.09 21.98
C LEU A 23 -10.57 -14.68 22.34
N ILE A 24 -10.16 -15.69 21.60
CA ILE A 24 -8.84 -16.32 21.74
C ILE A 24 -7.92 -15.68 20.71
N LEU A 25 -6.92 -14.93 21.20
CA LEU A 25 -5.87 -14.32 20.40
C LEU A 25 -4.60 -15.15 20.53
N GLN A 26 -4.25 -15.86 19.48
CA GLN A 26 -2.98 -16.58 19.40
C GLN A 26 -2.01 -15.78 18.54
N GLY A 27 -0.91 -15.35 19.13
CA GLY A 27 0.27 -14.82 18.45
C GLY A 27 1.38 -15.86 18.34
N VAL A 28 2.51 -15.45 17.74
CA VAL A 28 3.71 -16.31 17.63
C VAL A 28 4.31 -16.64 19.00
N PHE A 29 4.26 -15.70 19.94
CA PHE A 29 4.89 -15.83 21.27
C PHE A 29 3.92 -15.81 22.45
N SER A 30 2.65 -15.47 22.21
CA SER A 30 1.67 -15.31 23.26
C SER A 30 0.33 -15.91 22.86
N LYS A 31 -0.44 -16.32 23.86
CA LYS A 31 -1.85 -16.68 23.74
C LYS A 31 -2.60 -15.88 24.78
N GLN A 32 -3.67 -15.22 24.38
CA GLN A 32 -4.58 -14.51 25.27
C GLN A 32 -5.99 -15.05 25.06
N ASP A 33 -6.75 -15.12 26.14
CA ASP A 33 -8.14 -15.55 26.14
C ASP A 33 -8.95 -14.47 26.84
N ILE A 34 -9.75 -13.74 26.07
CA ILE A 34 -10.46 -12.55 26.53
C ILE A 34 -11.96 -12.82 26.44
N LEU A 35 -12.66 -12.77 27.57
CA LEU A 35 -14.12 -12.80 27.60
C LEU A 35 -14.69 -11.60 26.83
N LEU A 36 -15.54 -11.84 25.84
CA LEU A 36 -16.12 -10.76 25.02
C LEU A 36 -16.91 -9.75 25.86
N SER A 37 -17.55 -10.21 26.94
CA SER A 37 -18.30 -9.37 27.88
C SER A 37 -17.44 -8.40 28.67
N ASN A 38 -16.15 -8.68 28.80
CA ASN A 38 -15.21 -7.89 29.60
C ASN A 38 -14.48 -6.84 28.76
N ILE A 39 -14.80 -6.75 27.47
CA ILE A 39 -14.23 -5.77 26.57
C ILE A 39 -14.92 -4.44 26.82
N ASP A 40 -14.14 -3.47 27.29
CA ASP A 40 -14.63 -2.13 27.59
C ASP A 40 -14.53 -1.23 26.36
N VAL A 41 -13.43 -1.34 25.61
CA VAL A 41 -13.14 -0.48 24.46
C VAL A 41 -12.57 -1.28 23.30
N ILE A 42 -13.06 -0.96 22.10
CA ILE A 42 -12.50 -1.42 20.82
C ILE A 42 -11.93 -0.22 20.09
N ARG A 43 -10.62 -0.23 19.92
CA ARG A 43 -9.91 0.82 19.20
C ARG A 43 -9.53 0.35 17.81
N TRP A 44 -10.07 1.03 16.81
CA TRP A 44 -9.77 0.83 15.41
C TRP A 44 -8.50 1.60 15.03
N SER A 45 -7.44 0.91 14.65
CA SER A 45 -6.13 1.50 14.36
C SER A 45 -5.74 1.31 12.89
N LEU A 46 -5.11 2.34 12.32
CA LEU A 46 -4.60 2.33 10.95
C LEU A 46 -3.20 1.72 10.82
N TYR A 47 -2.57 1.39 11.95
CA TYR A 47 -1.20 0.87 11.98
C TYR A 47 -1.10 -0.46 11.22
N SER A 48 0.04 -0.71 10.56
CA SER A 48 0.35 -2.01 9.92
C SER A 48 -0.77 -2.57 9.02
N HIS A 49 -1.38 -1.74 8.17
CA HIS A 49 -2.49 -2.12 7.28
C HIS A 49 -3.83 -2.41 7.97
N GLY A 50 -3.98 -1.99 9.23
CA GLY A 50 -5.20 -2.10 10.00
C GLY A 50 -5.06 -3.03 11.20
N GLN A 51 -5.50 -2.57 12.35
CA GLN A 51 -5.54 -3.36 13.58
C GLN A 51 -6.83 -3.10 14.35
N ILE A 52 -7.29 -4.14 15.03
CA ILE A 52 -8.36 -4.05 16.02
C ILE A 52 -7.70 -4.27 17.37
N LYS A 53 -7.71 -3.25 18.22
CA LYS A 53 -7.27 -3.36 19.61
C LYS A 53 -8.49 -3.54 20.49
N VAL A 54 -8.40 -4.52 21.37
CA VAL A 54 -9.44 -4.89 22.31
C VAL A 54 -8.88 -4.61 23.69
N GLU A 55 -9.48 -3.66 24.39
CA GLU A 55 -9.03 -3.20 25.70
C GLU A 55 -10.05 -3.64 26.76
N THR A 56 -9.56 -4.30 27.80
CA THR A 56 -10.30 -4.61 29.02
C THR A 56 -9.70 -3.82 30.17
N THR A 57 -10.36 -3.81 31.33
CA THR A 57 -9.82 -3.22 32.57
C THR A 57 -8.39 -3.64 32.91
N THR A 58 -7.96 -4.84 32.54
CA THR A 58 -6.66 -5.41 32.95
C THR A 58 -5.70 -5.69 31.79
N GLU A 59 -6.20 -5.82 30.56
CA GLU A 59 -5.42 -6.35 29.44
C GLU A 59 -5.73 -5.65 28.12
N VAL A 60 -4.75 -5.67 27.21
CA VAL A 60 -4.91 -5.20 25.83
C VAL A 60 -4.56 -6.33 24.87
N GLY A 61 -5.56 -6.76 24.09
CA GLY A 61 -5.43 -7.64 22.95
C GLY A 61 -5.27 -6.86 21.65
N THR A 62 -4.44 -7.35 20.73
CA THR A 62 -4.27 -6.72 19.40
C THR A 62 -4.41 -7.76 18.30
N ILE A 63 -5.32 -7.48 17.37
CA ILE A 63 -5.52 -8.25 16.14
C ILE A 63 -4.93 -7.44 14.98
N ASN A 64 -3.87 -7.97 14.35
CA ASN A 64 -3.30 -7.36 13.16
C ASN A 64 -3.93 -7.94 11.90
N LEU A 65 -4.67 -7.11 11.15
CA LEU A 65 -5.47 -7.55 10.00
C LEU A 65 -4.60 -7.95 8.81
N PHE A 66 -3.34 -7.52 8.77
CA PHE A 66 -2.39 -7.89 7.71
C PHE A 66 -2.15 -9.40 7.61
N TYR A 67 -2.34 -10.15 8.70
CA TYR A 67 -2.07 -11.59 8.74
C TYR A 67 -3.23 -12.45 8.23
N PHE A 68 -4.37 -11.82 7.90
CA PHE A 68 -5.61 -12.53 7.55
C PHE A 68 -6.01 -12.30 6.10
N LYS A 69 -6.79 -13.24 5.56
CA LYS A 69 -7.36 -13.06 4.22
C LYS A 69 -8.41 -11.97 4.24
N LYS A 70 -8.63 -11.35 3.09
CA LYS A 70 -9.62 -10.28 2.92
C LYS A 70 -11.01 -10.63 3.48
N GLU A 71 -11.49 -11.85 3.21
CA GLU A 71 -12.81 -12.31 3.65
C GLU A 71 -12.90 -12.43 5.18
N GLU A 72 -11.86 -12.97 5.80
CA GLU A 72 -11.72 -13.06 7.25
C GLU A 72 -11.65 -11.67 7.89
N VAL A 73 -10.90 -10.75 7.28
CA VAL A 73 -10.81 -9.35 7.73
C VAL A 73 -12.17 -8.67 7.68
N LEU A 74 -12.90 -8.79 6.57
CA LEU A 74 -14.24 -8.21 6.44
C LEU A 74 -15.22 -8.81 7.44
N TRP A 75 -15.15 -10.13 7.64
CA TRP A 75 -15.97 -10.82 8.64
C TRP A 75 -15.65 -10.32 10.05
N MET A 76 -14.37 -10.21 10.44
CA MET A 76 -13.97 -9.69 11.75
C MET A 76 -14.42 -8.24 11.95
N ILE A 77 -14.22 -7.37 10.97
CA ILE A 77 -14.69 -5.97 11.03
C ILE A 77 -16.20 -5.95 11.27
N HIS A 78 -16.97 -6.77 10.54
CA HIS A 78 -18.42 -6.82 10.69
C HIS A 78 -18.84 -7.38 12.05
N PHE A 79 -18.16 -8.42 12.54
CA PHE A 79 -18.39 -9.00 13.85
C PHE A 79 -18.20 -7.96 14.96
N PHE A 80 -17.02 -7.35 15.07
CA PHE A 80 -16.74 -6.37 16.13
C PHE A 80 -17.62 -5.12 16.00
N ARG A 81 -17.90 -4.66 14.78
CA ARG A 81 -18.74 -3.49 14.56
C ARG A 81 -20.18 -3.71 15.04
N ASN A 82 -20.73 -4.91 14.84
CA ASN A 82 -22.12 -5.22 15.16
C ASN A 82 -22.30 -5.73 16.60
N HIS A 83 -21.28 -6.39 17.16
CA HIS A 83 -21.36 -7.00 18.49
C HIS A 83 -21.24 -5.97 19.62
N PHE A 84 -20.52 -4.88 19.39
CA PHE A 84 -20.26 -3.86 20.41
C PHE A 84 -20.98 -2.55 20.09
N PRO A 85 -21.55 -1.86 21.09
CA PRO A 85 -22.20 -0.58 20.91
C PRO A 85 -21.22 0.52 20.50
N GLU A 86 -21.72 1.59 19.88
CA GLU A 86 -20.87 2.65 19.31
C GLU A 86 -20.04 3.40 20.35
N ASN A 87 -20.55 3.52 21.58
CA ASN A 87 -19.85 4.17 22.69
C ASN A 87 -18.61 3.41 23.16
N GLN A 88 -18.51 2.12 22.86
CA GLN A 88 -17.33 1.30 23.12
C GLN A 88 -16.35 1.29 21.94
N GLN A 89 -16.67 1.94 20.82
CA GLN A 89 -15.86 1.91 19.61
C GLN A 89 -15.15 3.25 19.36
N GLU A 90 -13.82 3.22 19.37
CA GLU A 90 -12.98 4.40 19.12
C GLU A 90 -12.35 4.38 17.73
N ASN A 91 -12.31 5.54 17.06
CA ASN A 91 -11.69 5.73 15.74
C ASN A 91 -12.34 4.95 14.58
N TRP A 92 -13.55 4.41 14.77
CA TRP A 92 -14.28 3.72 13.72
C TRP A 92 -14.45 4.54 12.42
N PRO A 93 -14.86 5.83 12.44
CA PRO A 93 -15.09 6.58 11.20
C PRO A 93 -13.85 6.69 10.32
N LEU A 94 -12.70 6.95 10.94
CA LEU A 94 -11.41 7.07 10.24
C LEU A 94 -10.98 5.72 9.66
N PHE A 95 -11.07 4.65 10.47
CA PHE A 95 -10.76 3.30 10.03
C PHE A 95 -11.69 2.83 8.91
N CYS A 96 -12.98 3.15 9.00
CA CYS A 96 -13.96 2.81 7.98
C CYS A 96 -13.61 3.41 6.63
N HIS A 97 -13.28 4.71 6.61
CA HIS A 97 -12.91 5.42 5.40
C HIS A 97 -11.61 4.89 4.76
N GLN A 98 -10.57 4.69 5.58
CA GLN A 98 -9.24 4.34 5.05
C GLN A 98 -9.04 2.84 4.79
N ILE A 99 -9.76 1.97 5.50
CA ILE A 99 -9.49 0.52 5.48
C ILE A 99 -10.76 -0.26 5.11
N ALA A 100 -11.85 -0.12 5.88
CA ALA A 100 -13.02 -0.98 5.68
C ALA A 100 -13.71 -0.78 4.31
N LEU A 101 -13.91 0.47 3.88
CA LEU A 101 -14.53 0.80 2.60
C LEU A 101 -13.67 0.37 1.41
N PRO A 102 -12.35 0.69 1.34
CA PRO A 102 -11.48 0.19 0.27
C PRO A 102 -11.42 -1.35 0.22
N LEU A 103 -11.41 -2.03 1.38
CA LEU A 103 -11.45 -3.49 1.42
C LEU A 103 -12.75 -4.02 0.80
N ARG A 104 -13.91 -3.48 1.19
CA ARG A 104 -15.21 -3.90 0.63
C ARG A 104 -15.30 -3.63 -0.87
N ASN A 105 -14.91 -2.43 -1.30
CA ASN A 105 -15.20 -1.89 -2.61
C ASN A 105 -14.04 -2.02 -3.62
N ARG A 106 -13.03 -2.85 -3.39
CA ARG A 106 -11.83 -2.93 -4.24
C ARG A 106 -12.11 -3.12 -5.75
N HIS A 107 -13.27 -3.64 -6.15
CA HIS A 107 -13.69 -3.72 -7.57
C HIS A 107 -14.12 -2.38 -8.19
N LEU A 108 -14.43 -1.35 -7.39
CA LEU A 108 -14.65 0.04 -7.83
C LEU A 108 -13.34 0.79 -8.11
N ASN A 109 -12.20 0.25 -7.68
CA ASN A 109 -10.87 0.69 -8.11
C ASN A 109 -10.47 0.04 -9.45
N LYS A 110 -11.44 -0.24 -10.34
CA LYS A 110 -11.11 -0.26 -11.77
C LYS A 110 -10.72 1.17 -12.13
N PRO A 111 -9.65 1.40 -12.92
CA PRO A 111 -9.34 2.74 -13.38
C PRO A 111 -10.62 3.34 -13.96
N ARG A 112 -10.96 4.55 -13.50
CA ARG A 112 -12.12 5.29 -13.95
C ARG A 112 -12.12 5.27 -15.49
N THR A 113 -13.25 4.96 -16.12
CA THR A 113 -13.34 5.05 -17.58
C THR A 113 -12.98 6.49 -17.99
N PRO A 114 -11.98 6.68 -18.87
CA PRO A 114 -11.46 8.02 -19.18
C PRO A 114 -12.59 8.91 -19.71
N ARG A 115 -12.72 10.12 -19.16
CA ARG A 115 -13.56 11.16 -19.75
C ARG A 115 -12.88 11.71 -21.02
N PRO A 116 -13.63 12.35 -21.93
CA PRO A 116 -13.08 12.90 -23.17
C PRO A 116 -11.87 13.84 -22.97
N ASP A 117 -11.80 14.48 -21.81
CA ASP A 117 -10.78 15.48 -21.46
C ASP A 117 -9.62 14.90 -20.61
N ASP A 118 -9.65 13.59 -20.31
CA ASP A 118 -8.64 12.94 -19.47
C ASP A 118 -7.42 12.51 -20.31
N PHE A 119 -6.23 12.84 -19.83
CA PHE A 119 -5.00 12.36 -20.45
C PHE A 119 -4.63 10.99 -19.89
N LEU A 120 -4.56 9.99 -20.78
CA LEU A 120 -4.12 8.64 -20.43
C LEU A 120 -2.59 8.62 -20.28
N HIS A 121 -2.10 8.58 -19.04
CA HIS A 121 -0.68 8.38 -18.77
C HIS A 121 -0.34 6.90 -18.92
N THR A 122 0.11 6.50 -20.12
CA THR A 122 0.41 5.10 -20.44
C THR A 122 1.91 4.81 -20.35
N ARG A 123 2.25 3.59 -19.90
CA ARG A 123 3.61 3.04 -19.85
C ARG A 123 4.39 3.22 -21.17
N LYS A 124 3.68 3.18 -22.31
CA LYS A 124 4.25 3.37 -23.66
C LYS A 124 4.91 4.75 -23.86
N ARG A 125 4.38 5.82 -23.24
CA ARG A 125 4.98 7.16 -23.36
C ARG A 125 6.29 7.27 -22.58
N TRP A 126 6.35 6.66 -21.40
CA TRP A 126 7.57 6.57 -20.59
C TRP A 126 8.66 5.77 -21.30
N ASP A 127 8.31 4.62 -21.87
CA ASP A 127 9.25 3.80 -22.63
C ASP A 127 9.84 4.60 -23.81
N LYS A 128 9.01 5.35 -24.53
CA LYS A 128 9.46 6.22 -25.63
C LYS A 128 10.42 7.32 -25.14
N LEU A 129 10.13 7.97 -24.02
CA LEU A 129 11.00 9.00 -23.45
C LEU A 129 12.35 8.43 -23.01
N ILE A 130 12.35 7.28 -22.31
CA ILE A 130 13.59 6.65 -21.86
C ILE A 130 14.46 6.23 -23.05
N ILE A 131 13.85 5.67 -24.10
CA ILE A 131 14.59 5.32 -25.34
C ILE A 131 15.22 6.56 -25.96
N ILE A 132 14.48 7.67 -26.06
CA ILE A 132 15.02 8.94 -26.59
C ILE A 132 16.20 9.43 -25.73
N PHE A 133 16.03 9.50 -24.42
CA PHE A 133 17.10 9.94 -23.51
C PHE A 133 18.34 9.02 -23.56
N ALA A 134 18.14 7.69 -23.64
CA ALA A 134 19.23 6.73 -23.78
C ALA A 134 19.98 6.91 -25.11
N THR A 135 19.27 7.15 -26.21
CA THR A 135 19.92 7.39 -27.52
C THR A 135 20.72 8.70 -27.53
N VAL A 136 20.19 9.78 -26.96
CA VAL A 136 20.87 11.08 -26.89
C VAL A 136 22.12 10.99 -26.01
N THR A 137 22.00 10.40 -24.82
CA THR A 137 23.15 10.21 -23.92
C THR A 137 24.20 9.27 -24.50
N ALA A 138 23.80 8.24 -25.26
CA ALA A 138 24.73 7.40 -26.00
C ALA A 138 25.51 8.19 -27.05
N LEU A 139 24.85 9.04 -27.85
CA LEU A 139 25.52 9.89 -28.84
C LEU A 139 26.48 10.89 -28.18
N ILE A 140 26.06 11.52 -27.08
CA ILE A 140 26.89 12.46 -26.32
C ILE A 140 28.05 11.75 -25.64
N SER A 141 27.92 10.48 -25.26
CA SER A 141 29.00 9.71 -24.62
C SER A 141 30.15 9.34 -25.55
N ILE A 142 29.89 9.20 -26.85
CA ILE A 142 30.88 8.79 -27.85
C ILE A 142 31.92 9.89 -28.08
N LEU A 143 31.49 11.16 -28.16
CA LEU A 143 32.36 12.31 -28.41
C LEU A 143 33.49 12.48 -27.35
N PRO A 144 33.21 12.52 -26.04
CA PRO A 144 34.23 12.60 -25.00
C PRO A 144 34.98 11.29 -24.81
N ALA A 145 34.36 10.11 -25.03
CA ALA A 145 35.09 8.84 -25.00
C ALA A 145 36.17 8.79 -26.09
N TRP A 146 35.87 9.31 -27.28
CA TRP A 146 36.82 9.41 -28.39
C TRP A 146 37.91 10.46 -28.13
N TYR A 147 37.54 11.65 -27.65
CA TYR A 147 38.45 12.77 -27.46
C TYR A 147 39.39 12.59 -26.25
N PHE A 148 38.87 12.09 -25.12
CA PHE A 148 39.64 11.90 -23.89
C PHE A 148 40.20 10.48 -23.72
N GLN A 149 39.86 9.54 -24.60
CA GLN A 149 40.30 8.13 -24.56
C GLN A 149 39.98 7.43 -23.21
N GLN A 150 38.94 7.89 -22.51
CA GLN A 150 38.51 7.32 -21.23
C GLN A 150 37.20 6.55 -21.41
N ILE A 151 37.26 5.24 -21.19
CA ILE A 151 36.12 4.31 -21.30
C ILE A 151 34.98 4.66 -20.33
N LYS A 152 35.27 5.36 -19.23
CA LYS A 152 34.29 5.76 -18.20
C LYS A 152 33.14 6.59 -18.78
N TYR A 153 33.39 7.37 -19.84
CA TYR A 153 32.35 8.18 -20.48
C TYR A 153 31.30 7.34 -21.22
N LEU A 154 31.62 6.10 -21.64
CA LEU A 154 30.66 5.17 -22.24
C LEU A 154 29.63 4.63 -21.24
N LEU A 155 29.79 4.89 -19.94
CA LEU A 155 28.83 4.51 -18.90
C LEU A 155 27.68 5.52 -18.74
N LEU A 156 27.77 6.70 -19.38
CA LEU A 156 26.71 7.73 -19.33
C LEU A 156 25.29 7.23 -19.71
N PRO A 157 25.10 6.40 -20.76
CA PRO A 157 23.77 5.88 -21.12
C PRO A 157 23.19 4.89 -20.10
N ILE A 158 23.95 4.47 -19.08
CA ILE A 158 23.45 3.63 -18.00
C ILE A 158 22.46 4.41 -17.11
N LEU A 159 22.64 5.73 -16.95
CA LEU A 159 21.76 6.55 -16.13
C LEU A 159 20.29 6.54 -16.58
N PRO A 160 19.95 6.79 -17.87
CA PRO A 160 18.57 6.67 -18.33
C PRO A 160 18.07 5.21 -18.32
N LEU A 161 18.94 4.22 -18.50
CA LEU A 161 18.58 2.81 -18.36
C LEU A 161 18.24 2.43 -16.91
N CYS A 162 18.87 3.02 -15.91
CA CYS A 162 18.45 2.89 -14.51
C CYS A 162 17.07 3.51 -14.26
N GLY A 163 16.71 4.57 -15.00
CA GLY A 163 15.35 5.12 -15.01
C GLY A 163 14.28 4.13 -15.48
N TRP A 164 14.66 3.06 -16.17
CA TRP A 164 13.77 1.97 -16.55
C TRP A 164 13.19 1.21 -15.35
N PHE A 165 13.85 1.23 -14.18
CA PHE A 165 13.28 0.63 -12.97
C PHE A 165 12.03 1.38 -12.47
N VAL A 166 11.95 2.69 -12.72
CA VAL A 166 10.76 3.51 -12.40
C VAL A 166 9.54 3.07 -13.23
N ARG A 167 9.76 2.36 -14.35
CA ARG A 167 8.68 1.74 -15.14
C ARG A 167 7.78 0.81 -14.32
N TYR A 168 8.32 0.17 -13.28
CA TYR A 168 7.56 -0.76 -12.44
C TYR A 168 6.62 -0.06 -11.45
N THR A 169 6.76 1.26 -11.24
CA THR A 169 5.84 2.05 -10.41
C THR A 169 4.68 2.63 -11.21
N ILE A 170 4.71 2.54 -12.55
CA ILE A 170 3.68 3.06 -13.45
C ILE A 170 2.79 1.90 -13.93
N PRO A 171 1.48 1.91 -13.64
CA PRO A 171 0.58 0.83 -14.03
C PRO A 171 0.40 0.76 -15.55
N GLU A 172 0.27 -0.47 -16.06
CA GLU A 172 0.24 -0.77 -17.50
C GLU A 172 -1.04 -0.26 -18.20
N GLU A 173 -2.16 -0.19 -17.48
CA GLU A 173 -3.47 0.18 -17.99
C GLU A 173 -3.72 1.70 -18.02
N GLY A 174 -2.78 2.49 -17.49
CA GLY A 174 -2.86 3.95 -17.46
C GLY A 174 -3.80 4.49 -16.38
N ILE A 175 -3.37 5.55 -15.70
CA ILE A 175 -4.21 6.27 -14.74
C ILE A 175 -4.80 7.46 -15.51
N PRO A 176 -6.14 7.64 -15.55
CA PRO A 176 -6.73 8.86 -16.09
C PRO A 176 -6.38 10.03 -15.16
N VAL A 177 -5.63 11.00 -15.68
CA VAL A 177 -5.28 12.24 -14.97
C VAL A 177 -6.12 13.38 -15.55
N SER A 178 -6.82 14.10 -14.69
CA SER A 178 -7.63 15.26 -15.09
C SER A 178 -6.73 16.39 -15.61
N ALA A 179 -7.11 17.02 -16.71
CA ALA A 179 -6.40 18.18 -17.27
C ALA A 179 -6.23 19.34 -16.27
N SER A 180 -7.13 19.47 -15.29
CA SER A 180 -7.02 20.48 -14.22
C SER A 180 -5.85 20.24 -13.26
N GLU A 181 -5.46 18.98 -13.08
CA GLU A 181 -4.39 18.56 -12.15
C GLU A 181 -3.00 18.72 -12.79
N ASN A 182 -2.92 18.55 -14.11
CA ASN A 182 -1.71 18.78 -14.91
C ASN A 182 -1.33 20.28 -14.98
N LYS A 183 -2.31 21.19 -14.91
CA LYS A 183 -2.04 22.63 -14.87
C LYS A 183 -1.28 23.03 -13.59
N ASN A 184 -1.67 22.47 -12.44
CA ASN A 184 -0.97 22.69 -11.17
C ASN A 184 0.42 22.03 -11.14
N PHE A 185 0.60 20.88 -11.79
CA PHE A 185 1.89 20.20 -11.86
C PHE A 185 2.91 20.97 -12.72
N ASN A 186 2.46 21.56 -13.84
CA ASN A 186 3.30 22.43 -14.65
C ASN A 186 3.65 23.73 -13.90
N GLU A 187 2.70 24.34 -13.18
CA GLU A 187 2.99 25.52 -12.36
C GLU A 187 3.99 25.25 -11.22
N ALA A 188 3.93 24.08 -10.57
CA ALA A 188 4.91 23.68 -9.55
C ALA A 188 6.32 23.46 -10.11
N ALA A 189 6.45 23.00 -11.37
CA ALA A 189 7.73 22.83 -12.04
C ALA A 189 8.41 24.18 -12.37
N TYR A 190 7.65 25.26 -12.50
CA TYR A 190 8.19 26.62 -12.67
C TYR A 190 8.65 27.28 -11.36
N PHE A 191 8.29 26.75 -10.19
CA PHE A 191 8.72 27.29 -8.89
C PHE A 191 10.09 26.78 -8.42
N PHE A 192 10.67 25.78 -9.10
CA PHE A 192 12.01 25.24 -8.81
C PHE A 192 13.02 25.50 -9.96
N GLY A 193 12.72 26.45 -10.84
CA GLY A 193 13.65 26.99 -11.83
C GLY A 193 14.43 28.17 -11.29
#